data_AF-A0A1G7SRD7-F1
#
_entry.id   AF-A0A1G7SRD7-F1
#
_cell.length_a   1.000
_cell.length_b   1.000
_cell.length_c   1.000
_cell.angle_alpha   90.00
_cell.angle_beta   90.00
_cell.angle_gamma   90.00
#
_symmetry.space_group_name_H-M   'P 1'
#
loop_
_entity.id
_entity.type
_entity.pdbx_description
1 polymer ?
#
loop_
_entity_poly.entity_id
_entity_poly.type
_entity_poly.pdbx_seq_one_letter_code
_entity_poly.pdbx_strand_id
1 'polypeptide(L)'
;MIDNTFAAIKGGFEPEDRNRALEASRFAVDTQRSTRLNKSKMITRTAAELLKAMVEYGLHNGYEQVVFITDARFEKILRFCGLSVERIGSDGSHQSVSTVAGRFPTDHQQLQRIARTCGLWEPSLCAPVIPGEALREGEQDVKAAVV
;
A
#
# COMPACT_ATOMS: atom_id res chain seq x y z
N MET A 1 -13.12 10.39 5.72
CA MET A 1 -14.20 9.94 4.81
C MET A 1 -14.76 8.59 5.24
N ILE A 2 -13.90 7.63 5.61
CA ILE A 2 -14.31 6.30 6.11
C ILE A 2 -15.43 6.40 7.17
N ASP A 3 -15.24 7.21 8.21
CA ASP A 3 -16.21 7.32 9.32
C ASP A 3 -17.53 7.98 8.94
N ASN A 4 -17.48 8.95 8.02
CA ASN A 4 -18.65 9.78 7.71
C ASN A 4 -19.50 9.18 6.58
N THR A 5 -18.89 8.40 5.68
CA THR A 5 -19.54 7.91 4.45
C THR A 5 -19.69 6.39 4.45
N PHE A 6 -18.80 5.66 5.13
CA PHE A 6 -18.73 4.20 5.06
C PHE A 6 -18.71 3.53 6.44
N ALA A 7 -19.32 4.18 7.43
CA ALA A 7 -19.40 3.65 8.80
C ALA A 7 -19.90 2.20 8.87
N ALA A 8 -20.87 1.85 8.02
CA ALA A 8 -21.41 0.49 7.95
C ALA A 8 -20.40 -0.55 7.44
N ILE A 9 -19.45 -0.17 6.58
CA ILE A 9 -18.43 -1.08 6.02
C ILE A 9 -17.24 -1.21 6.98
N LYS A 10 -16.86 -0.12 7.65
CA LYS A 10 -15.78 -0.07 8.65
C LYS A 10 -15.97 -1.07 9.80
N GLY A 11 -17.22 -1.48 10.09
CA GLY A 11 -17.53 -2.60 10.99
C GLY A 11 -16.92 -2.46 12.39
N GLY A 12 -17.03 -1.27 12.99
CA GLY A 12 -16.60 -1.00 14.36
C GLY A 12 -15.08 -0.91 14.57
N PHE A 13 -14.26 -1.10 13.53
CA PHE A 13 -12.80 -0.97 13.63
C PHE A 13 -12.41 0.45 14.05
N GLU A 14 -12.02 0.69 15.28
CA GLU A 14 -11.40 1.97 15.65
C GLU A 14 -9.89 1.76 15.72
N PRO A 15 -9.07 2.52 14.96
CA PRO A 15 -7.63 2.52 15.17
C PRO A 15 -7.35 2.85 16.64
N GLU A 16 -6.48 2.09 17.30
CA GLU A 16 -6.08 2.34 18.70
C GLU A 16 -5.66 3.81 18.90
N ASP A 17 -5.00 4.39 17.89
CA ASP A 17 -4.80 5.83 17.77
C ASP A 17 -5.15 6.32 16.36
N ARG A 18 -6.28 7.02 16.23
CA ARG A 18 -6.73 7.65 14.98
C ARG A 18 -5.71 8.64 14.42
N ASN A 19 -4.91 9.28 15.28
CA ASN A 19 -3.90 10.25 14.83
C ASN A 19 -2.67 9.58 14.21
N ARG A 20 -2.53 8.25 14.36
CA ARG A 20 -1.41 7.45 13.83
C ARG A 20 -1.81 6.62 12.63
N ALA A 21 -3.02 6.82 12.08
CA ALA A 21 -3.50 6.20 10.86
C ALA A 21 -3.66 7.21 9.72
N LEU A 22 -3.16 6.86 8.53
CA LEU A 22 -3.35 7.64 7.30
C LEU A 22 -4.57 7.15 6.54
N GLU A 23 -5.55 8.02 6.32
CA GLU A 23 -6.68 7.70 5.43
C GLU A 23 -6.30 7.91 3.96
N ALA A 24 -6.07 6.81 3.23
CA ALA A 24 -5.81 6.85 1.80
C ALA A 24 -7.12 6.85 0.99
N SER A 25 -7.24 7.83 0.08
CA SER A 25 -8.36 7.97 -0.85
C SER A 25 -7.87 8.47 -2.20
N ARG A 26 -8.72 8.37 -3.24
CA ARG A 26 -8.46 8.89 -4.60
C ARG A 26 -7.19 8.35 -5.27
N PHE A 27 -6.88 7.07 -5.08
CA PHE A 27 -5.81 6.43 -5.83
C PHE A 27 -6.13 6.40 -7.33
N ALA A 28 -5.31 7.05 -8.14
CA ALA A 28 -5.49 7.11 -9.59
C ALA A 28 -4.13 7.16 -10.30
N VAL A 29 -4.03 6.50 -11.44
CA VAL A 29 -2.85 6.52 -12.31
C VAL A 29 -3.26 6.61 -13.76
N ASP A 30 -2.50 7.38 -14.55
CA ASP A 30 -2.61 7.31 -16.01
C ASP A 30 -1.93 6.01 -16.50
N THR A 31 -2.76 5.00 -16.72
CA THR A 31 -2.29 3.68 -17.18
C THR A 31 -1.76 3.67 -18.61
N GLN A 32 -2.08 4.67 -19.44
CA GLN A 32 -1.54 4.75 -20.81
C GLN A 32 -0.10 5.25 -20.82
N ARG A 33 0.26 6.08 -19.84
CA ARG A 33 1.62 6.63 -19.68
C ARG A 33 2.52 5.80 -18.78
N SER A 34 2.01 4.73 -18.18
CA SER A 34 2.73 3.94 -17.19
C SER A 34 3.12 2.55 -17.72
N THR A 35 4.35 2.13 -17.46
CA THR A 35 4.85 0.80 -17.84
C THR A 35 4.34 -0.27 -16.88
N ARG A 36 4.09 -1.49 -17.35
CA ARG A 36 3.70 -2.62 -16.48
C ARG A 36 4.95 -3.20 -15.80
N LEU A 37 4.87 -3.53 -14.51
CA LEU A 37 6.02 -4.04 -13.75
C LEU A 37 6.37 -5.51 -14.04
N ASN A 38 5.42 -6.31 -14.51
CA ASN A 38 5.62 -7.74 -14.64
C ASN A 38 4.84 -8.35 -15.82
N LYS A 39 5.14 -9.63 -16.09
CA LYS A 39 4.46 -10.43 -17.12
C LYS A 39 2.96 -10.63 -16.82
N SER A 40 2.54 -10.60 -15.54
CA SER A 40 1.12 -10.72 -15.17
C SER A 40 0.31 -9.43 -15.40
N LYS A 41 0.96 -8.30 -15.70
CA LYS A 41 0.36 -7.00 -16.06
C LYS A 41 -0.64 -6.44 -15.03
N MET A 42 -0.64 -6.93 -13.80
CA MET A 42 -1.65 -6.54 -12.79
C MET A 42 -1.46 -5.12 -12.26
N ILE A 43 -0.23 -4.63 -12.19
CA ILE A 43 0.09 -3.29 -11.71
C ILE A 43 1.08 -2.57 -12.64
N THR A 44 0.95 -1.25 -12.73
CA THR A 44 1.91 -0.39 -13.41
C THR A 44 3.02 0.07 -12.46
N ARG A 45 4.17 0.46 -13.00
CA ARG A 45 5.30 0.96 -12.22
C ARG A 45 4.92 2.18 -11.40
N THR A 46 4.22 3.14 -12.01
CA THR A 46 3.75 4.35 -11.33
C THR A 46 2.82 4.01 -10.17
N ALA A 47 1.92 3.04 -10.34
CA ALA A 47 1.02 2.63 -9.26
C ALA A 47 1.79 2.00 -8.09
N ALA A 48 2.77 1.14 -8.37
CA ALA A 48 3.59 0.54 -7.33
C ALA A 48 4.51 1.56 -6.63
N GLU A 49 5.08 2.52 -7.37
CA GLU A 49 5.86 3.63 -6.81
C GLU A 49 5.00 4.49 -5.88
N LEU A 50 3.74 4.79 -6.26
CA LEU A 50 2.81 5.53 -5.39
C LEU A 50 2.41 4.74 -4.14
N LEU A 51 2.14 3.43 -4.26
CA LEU A 51 1.85 2.58 -3.10
C LEU A 51 3.05 2.48 -2.16
N LYS A 52 4.26 2.36 -2.69
CA LYS A 52 5.48 2.37 -1.89
C LYS A 52 5.69 3.72 -1.21
N ALA A 53 5.48 4.82 -1.93
CA ALA A 53 5.58 6.17 -1.40
C ALA A 53 4.63 6.41 -0.21
N MET A 54 3.44 5.79 -0.18
CA MET A 54 2.55 5.85 0.98
C MET A 54 3.18 5.22 2.23
N VAL A 55 3.89 4.10 2.06
CA VAL A 55 4.61 3.43 3.15
C VAL A 55 5.80 4.28 3.60
N GLU A 56 6.58 4.81 2.65
CA GLU A 56 7.71 5.72 2.95
C GLU A 56 7.23 6.95 3.74
N TYR A 57 6.17 7.59 3.27
CA TYR A 57 5.57 8.75 3.91
C TYR A 57 5.06 8.44 5.32
N GLY A 58 4.38 7.30 5.48
CA GLY A 58 3.87 6.86 6.77
C GLY A 58 4.98 6.67 7.80
N LEU A 59 6.02 5.92 7.41
CA LEU A 59 7.15 5.63 8.29
C LEU A 59 7.83 6.91 8.80
N HIS A 60 8.10 7.87 7.92
CA HIS A 60 8.82 9.09 8.30
C HIS A 60 8.02 10.04 9.17
N ASN A 61 6.71 10.11 8.97
CA ASN A 61 5.84 10.97 9.77
C ASN A 61 5.33 10.26 11.03
N GLY A 62 5.79 9.04 11.33
CA GLY A 62 5.41 8.29 12.51
C GLY A 62 3.98 7.74 12.49
N TYR A 63 3.36 7.65 11.31
CA TYR A 63 2.12 6.89 11.12
C TYR A 63 2.45 5.40 11.16
N GLU A 64 1.53 4.61 11.73
CA GLU A 64 1.72 3.16 11.89
C GLU A 64 1.02 2.35 10.80
N GLN A 65 0.02 2.96 10.14
CA GLN A 65 -0.80 2.27 9.16
C GLN A 65 -1.44 3.23 8.17
N VAL A 66 -1.73 2.71 6.99
CA VAL A 66 -2.68 3.28 6.04
C VAL A 66 -3.99 2.53 6.19
N VAL A 67 -5.09 3.28 6.29
CA VAL A 67 -6.46 2.78 6.24
C VAL A 67 -7.10 3.25 4.94
N PHE A 68 -7.92 2.39 4.32
CA PHE A 68 -8.51 2.69 3.02
C PHE A 68 -9.87 1.99 2.86
N ILE A 69 -10.62 2.49 1.88
CA ILE A 69 -11.80 1.83 1.32
C ILE A 69 -11.59 1.72 -0.17
N THR A 70 -11.74 0.51 -0.71
CA THR A 70 -11.53 0.25 -2.12
C THR A 70 -12.38 -0.92 -2.59
N ASP A 71 -12.51 -1.09 -3.90
CA ASP A 71 -13.14 -2.29 -4.44
C ASP A 71 -12.28 -3.56 -4.21
N ALA A 72 -12.93 -4.72 -4.20
CA ALA A 72 -12.27 -6.01 -3.99
C ALA A 72 -11.23 -6.36 -5.08
N ARG A 73 -11.27 -5.73 -6.26
CA ARG A 73 -10.28 -5.94 -7.32
C ARG A 73 -8.99 -5.19 -7.00
N PHE A 74 -9.08 -3.96 -6.49
CA PHE A 74 -7.91 -3.20 -6.09
C PHE A 74 -7.28 -3.77 -4.81
N GLU A 75 -8.06 -4.33 -3.88
CA GLU A 75 -7.50 -5.09 -2.75
C GLU A 75 -6.55 -6.21 -3.23
N LYS A 76 -6.95 -6.94 -4.27
CA LYS A 76 -6.08 -7.98 -4.87
C LYS A 76 -4.80 -7.38 -5.45
N ILE A 77 -4.86 -6.18 -6.03
CA ILE A 77 -3.67 -5.47 -6.52
C ILE A 77 -2.77 -5.07 -5.34
N LEU A 78 -3.32 -4.53 -4.24
CA LEU A 78 -2.56 -4.20 -3.04
C LEU A 78 -1.80 -5.41 -2.50
N ARG A 79 -2.50 -6.54 -2.28
CA ARG A 79 -1.91 -7.80 -1.83
C ARG A 79 -0.85 -8.32 -2.81
N PHE A 80 -1.14 -8.23 -4.12
CA PHE A 80 -0.22 -8.64 -5.16
C PHE A 80 1.10 -7.85 -5.13
N CYS A 81 1.08 -6.60 -4.66
CA CYS A 81 2.27 -5.76 -4.55
C CYS A 81 3.05 -5.98 -3.25
N GLY A 82 2.70 -7.00 -2.46
CA GLY A 82 3.38 -7.29 -1.20
C GLY A 82 2.86 -6.46 -0.02
N LEU A 83 1.77 -5.71 -0.17
CA LEU A 83 1.11 -5.05 0.95
C LEU A 83 0.39 -6.09 1.82
N SER A 84 0.70 -6.09 3.12
CA SER A 84 0.06 -6.94 4.12
C SER A 84 -1.30 -6.35 4.49
N VAL A 85 -2.26 -6.55 3.60
CA VAL A 85 -3.62 -6.03 3.77
C VAL A 85 -4.37 -6.86 4.80
N GLU A 86 -4.91 -6.19 5.82
CA GLU A 86 -5.91 -6.73 6.73
C GLU A 86 -7.25 -6.06 6.44
N ARG A 87 -8.32 -6.84 6.32
CA ARG A 87 -9.67 -6.29 6.16
C ARG A 87 -10.16 -5.79 7.52
N ILE A 88 -10.74 -4.60 7.54
CA ILE A 88 -11.31 -3.98 8.73
C ILE A 88 -12.81 -3.83 8.52
N GLY A 89 -13.61 -4.53 9.32
CA GLY A 89 -15.06 -4.58 9.15
C GLY A 89 -15.54 -5.63 8.14
N SER A 90 -16.82 -5.56 7.79
CA SER A 90 -17.48 -6.56 6.96
C SER A 90 -17.43 -6.21 5.48
N ASP A 91 -17.36 -7.23 4.62
CA ASP A 91 -17.54 -7.07 3.19
C ASP A 91 -18.90 -6.41 2.91
N GLY A 92 -18.87 -5.27 2.21
CA GLY A 92 -20.06 -4.50 1.87
C GLY A 92 -20.19 -4.29 0.38
N SER A 93 -21.38 -3.90 -0.07
CA SER A 93 -21.54 -3.27 -1.38
C SER A 93 -21.86 -1.80 -1.18
N HIS A 94 -21.18 -0.94 -1.91
CA HIS A 94 -21.54 0.47 -2.01
C HIS A 94 -21.85 0.75 -3.48
N GLN A 95 -23.05 1.25 -3.77
CA GLN A 95 -23.50 1.53 -5.14
C GLN A 95 -23.27 0.36 -6.11
N SER A 96 -23.60 -0.87 -5.69
CA SER A 96 -23.43 -2.11 -6.47
C SER A 96 -21.98 -2.56 -6.73
N VAL A 97 -20.98 -1.89 -6.15
CA VAL A 97 -19.58 -2.30 -6.20
C VAL A 97 -19.20 -2.99 -4.89
N SER A 98 -18.66 -4.21 -4.98
CA SER A 98 -18.10 -4.91 -3.82
C SER A 98 -16.92 -4.11 -3.28
N THR A 99 -17.12 -3.60 -2.07
CA THR A 99 -16.24 -2.64 -1.40
C THR A 99 -15.69 -3.27 -0.14
N VAL A 100 -14.41 -3.07 0.09
CA VAL A 100 -13.64 -3.60 1.20
C VAL A 100 -13.01 -2.43 1.92
N ALA A 101 -13.19 -2.37 3.24
CA ALA A 101 -12.40 -1.53 4.11
C ALA A 101 -11.18 -2.34 4.57
N GLY A 102 -10.00 -1.73 4.50
CA GLY A 102 -8.75 -2.42 4.77
C GLY A 102 -7.70 -1.50 5.38
N ARG A 103 -6.66 -2.12 5.91
CA ARG A 103 -5.46 -1.45 6.40
C ARG A 103 -4.19 -2.19 5.99
N PHE A 104 -3.06 -1.48 5.95
CA PHE A 104 -1.73 -2.09 5.90
C PHE A 104 -0.74 -1.24 6.71
N PRO A 105 0.29 -1.85 7.32
CA PRO A 105 1.23 -1.13 8.19
C PRO A 105 2.16 -0.20 7.41
N THR A 106 2.74 0.79 8.09
CA THR A 106 3.77 1.68 7.52
C THR A 106 5.08 1.54 8.27
N ASP A 107 5.59 0.32 8.31
CA ASP A 107 6.87 -0.05 8.94
C ASP A 107 7.94 -0.45 7.90
N HIS A 108 9.18 -0.64 8.38
CA HIS A 108 10.30 -1.06 7.53
C HIS A 108 10.08 -2.42 6.87
N GLN A 109 9.39 -3.34 7.54
CA GLN A 109 9.11 -4.67 6.99
C GLN A 109 8.17 -4.57 5.79
N GLN A 110 7.13 -3.73 5.89
CA GLN A 110 6.20 -3.47 4.82
C GLN A 110 6.88 -2.77 3.64
N LEU A 111 7.80 -1.83 3.91
CA LEU A 111 8.58 -1.15 2.88
C LEU A 111 9.48 -2.13 2.12
N GLN A 112 10.15 -3.04 2.83
CA GLN A 112 10.96 -4.11 2.21
C GLN A 112 10.12 -5.07 1.38
N ARG A 113 8.93 -5.45 1.86
CA ARG A 113 8.02 -6.35 1.12
C ARG A 113 7.63 -5.75 -0.23
N ILE A 114 7.13 -4.51 -0.25
CA ILE A 114 6.72 -3.87 -1.51
C ILE A 114 7.92 -3.59 -2.43
N ALA A 115 9.08 -3.19 -1.88
CA ALA A 115 10.30 -2.99 -2.65
C ALA A 115 10.72 -4.29 -3.36
N ARG A 116 10.75 -5.40 -2.62
CA ARG A 116 11.08 -6.72 -3.15
C ARG A 116 10.07 -7.20 -4.20
N THR A 117 8.78 -7.12 -3.89
CA THR A 117 7.71 -7.63 -4.76
C THR A 117 7.62 -6.83 -6.07
N CYS A 118 7.86 -5.52 -6.01
CA CYS A 118 7.75 -4.64 -7.17
C CYS A 118 9.09 -4.32 -7.85
N GLY A 119 10.23 -4.75 -7.28
CA GLY A 119 11.57 -4.43 -7.77
C GLY A 119 11.90 -2.93 -7.66
N LEU A 120 11.43 -2.28 -6.59
CA LEU A 120 11.54 -0.83 -6.39
C LEU A 120 12.40 -0.48 -5.17
N TRP A 121 13.72 -0.55 -5.32
CA TRP A 121 14.68 -0.35 -4.22
C TRP A 121 15.07 1.11 -3.98
N GLU A 122 15.01 1.95 -5.01
CA GLU A 122 15.32 3.37 -4.90
C GLU A 122 14.15 4.16 -4.31
N PRO A 123 14.37 5.19 -3.46
CA PRO A 123 13.28 5.99 -2.88
C PRO A 123 12.27 6.48 -3.94
N SER A 124 10.97 6.37 -3.63
CA SER A 124 9.93 6.85 -4.55
C SER A 124 9.62 8.34 -4.38
N LEU A 125 9.96 8.94 -3.24
CA LEU A 125 9.80 10.37 -2.96
C LEU A 125 11.09 11.18 -3.24
N CYS A 126 10.97 12.36 -3.85
CA CYS A 126 12.09 13.18 -4.35
C CYS A 126 12.99 13.82 -3.28
N ALA A 127 12.52 13.91 -2.04
CA ALA A 127 13.40 14.02 -0.89
C ALA A 127 13.44 12.63 -0.26
N PRO A 128 14.61 12.04 0.04
CA PRO A 128 14.66 10.79 0.78
C PRO A 128 14.05 11.04 2.16
N VAL A 129 12.79 10.65 2.27
CA VAL A 129 12.03 10.53 3.51
C VAL A 129 12.67 9.42 4.37
N ILE A 130 13.36 8.46 3.72
CA ILE A 130 14.19 7.41 4.30
C ILE A 130 15.48 7.30 3.46
N PRO A 131 16.67 7.12 4.05
CA PRO A 131 17.90 6.86 3.30
C PRO A 131 17.79 5.59 2.44
N GLY A 132 18.14 5.66 1.15
CA GLY A 132 18.07 4.51 0.23
C GLY A 132 18.96 3.32 0.65
N GLU A 133 20.00 3.57 1.45
CA GLU A 133 20.88 2.54 2.03
C GLU A 133 20.10 1.55 2.93
N ALA A 134 19.08 2.03 3.65
CA ALA A 134 18.24 1.20 4.51
C ALA A 134 17.41 0.14 3.76
N LEU A 135 17.25 0.30 2.43
CA LEU A 135 16.54 -0.66 1.57
C LEU A 135 17.47 -1.66 0.89
N ARG A 136 18.75 -1.33 0.75
CA ARG A 136 19.74 -2.13 0.00
C ARG A 136 20.24 -3.36 0.75
N GLU A 137 20.22 -3.35 2.08
CA GLU A 137 20.53 -4.53 2.89
C GLU A 137 19.61 -5.71 2.53
N GLY A 138 18.32 -5.45 2.29
CA GLY A 138 17.34 -6.48 1.91
C GLY A 138 17.41 -6.94 0.45
N GLU A 139 18.10 -6.20 -0.44
CA GLU A 139 18.29 -6.57 -1.86
C GLU A 139 19.35 -7.69 -2.00
N GLN A 140 20.39 -7.67 -1.17
CA GLN A 140 21.50 -8.64 -1.21
C GLN A 140 21.03 -10.05 -0.84
N ASP A 141 20.15 -10.19 0.15
CA ASP A 141 19.57 -11.48 0.57
C ASP A 141 18.73 -12.14 -0.54
N VAL A 142 18.08 -11.35 -1.40
CA VAL A 142 17.28 -11.89 -2.51
C VAL A 142 18.19 -12.42 -3.61
N LYS A 143 19.29 -11.71 -3.92
CA LYS A 143 20.25 -12.16 -4.93
C LYS A 143 20.98 -13.42 -4.48
N ALA A 144 21.25 -13.58 -3.19
CA ALA A 144 21.83 -14.79 -2.62
C ALA A 144 20.89 -16.02 -2.66
N ALA A 145 19.57 -15.81 -2.59
CA ALA A 145 18.57 -16.88 -2.63
C ALA A 145 18.18 -17.36 -4.05
N VAL A 146 18.75 -16.75 -5.09
CA VAL A 146 18.46 -17.06 -6.51
C VAL A 146 19.68 -17.69 -7.22
N VAL A 147 20.71 -18.10 -6.47
CA VAL A 147 21.87 -18.86 -6.96
C VAL A 147 21.73 -20.34 -6.59
#